data_AF-A0A535RSQ8-F1
#
_entry.id   AF-A0A535RSQ8-F1
#
_cell.length_a   1.000
_cell.length_b   1.000
_cell.length_c   1.000
_cell.angle_alpha   90.00
_cell.angle_beta   90.00
_cell.angle_gamma   90.00
#
_symmetry.space_group_name_H-M   'P 1'
#
loop_
_entity.id
_entity.type
_entity.pdbx_description
1 polymer ?
#
loop_
_entity_poly.entity_id
_entity_poly.type
_entity_poly.pdbx_seq_one_letter_code
_entity_poly.pdbx_strand_id
1 'polypeptide(L)'
;MADSTVLVAIDIGTTKVVTLIGEASRAAQVDVIGIGQAPSDGLRKGVVIDIDRTVQSIAQSIEAAERLSGMQVNSAFVGVSGSHIASQNSRGMIAVSGRRADISRDDTVRAIEAARAVSIPNTREILHVIPRGYVVDGQEGVRDPIGMSAVRLEVETHIVTGATTSLQNLLKCVQRAGVEIEEPVLAQLATAEATLTDEDRELGVVLADIGGDTTDVAVFVDGSVLHASTIPVGGRNVTNDLGLVLKCSPDTAESLKIRYGTATPLAVDPDEIVQVHQIGEDHPRGVTRRHLAEIVESRMQELFELIAREVDRAGATNRLQSGVVLTGGGSLLTGTAQAARDQLNMSARVVAPSGVGGLTDQIATPAYAAATGLLLWGTKHWSLDEAASNGHLDGLGGRVRGLFKALLP
;
A
#
# COMPACT_ATOMS: atom_id res chain seq x y z
N MET A 1 25.39 -4.36 -23.79
CA MET A 1 24.12 -3.66 -23.51
C MET A 1 23.77 -4.07 -22.09
N ALA A 2 23.56 -3.13 -21.18
CA ALA A 2 23.29 -3.48 -19.80
C ALA A 2 22.03 -4.36 -19.77
N ASP A 3 22.08 -5.51 -19.08
CA ASP A 3 20.90 -6.35 -18.84
C ASP A 3 19.94 -5.52 -17.97
N SER A 4 19.03 -4.81 -18.64
CA SER A 4 17.91 -4.13 -18.02
C SER A 4 16.65 -4.95 -18.23
N THR A 5 15.83 -5.01 -17.18
CA THR A 5 14.54 -5.70 -17.20
C THR A 5 13.43 -4.69 -17.10
N VAL A 6 12.40 -4.87 -17.92
CA VAL A 6 11.19 -4.04 -17.88
C VAL A 6 10.28 -4.57 -16.78
N LEU A 7 9.93 -3.71 -15.84
CA LEU A 7 8.98 -4.01 -14.77
C LEU A 7 7.75 -3.12 -14.94
N VAL A 8 6.57 -3.68 -14.69
CA VAL A 8 5.31 -2.96 -14.77
C VAL A 8 4.58 -3.06 -13.45
N ALA A 9 4.07 -1.92 -12.97
CA ALA A 9 3.25 -1.82 -11.78
C ALA A 9 1.87 -1.28 -12.16
N ILE A 10 0.81 -1.92 -11.69
CA ILE A 10 -0.58 -1.47 -11.86
C ILE A 10 -1.23 -1.31 -10.49
N ASP A 11 -1.50 -0.06 -10.11
CA ASP A 11 -2.28 0.29 -8.93
C ASP A 11 -3.73 0.60 -9.33
N ILE A 12 -4.67 -0.19 -8.82
CA ILE A 12 -6.10 -0.13 -9.20
C ILE A 12 -6.88 0.55 -8.08
N GLY A 13 -6.84 1.87 -8.06
CA GLY A 13 -7.54 2.69 -7.08
C GLY A 13 -9.04 2.86 -7.36
N THR A 14 -9.74 3.38 -6.36
CA THR A 14 -11.18 3.70 -6.40
C THR A 14 -11.52 5.04 -7.09
N THR A 15 -10.50 5.82 -7.46
CA THR A 15 -10.64 7.11 -8.15
C THR A 15 -9.85 7.15 -9.45
N LYS A 16 -8.69 6.47 -9.48
CA LYS A 16 -7.87 6.31 -10.67
C LYS A 16 -7.17 4.95 -10.68
N VAL A 17 -6.85 4.47 -11.87
CA VAL A 17 -5.86 3.40 -12.10
C VAL A 17 -4.57 4.05 -12.56
N VAL A 18 -3.44 3.60 -12.02
CA VAL A 18 -2.10 4.07 -12.41
C VAL A 18 -1.28 2.87 -12.90
N THR A 19 -0.71 2.99 -14.08
CA THR A 19 0.27 2.04 -14.62
C THR A 19 1.62 2.73 -14.75
N LEU A 20 2.67 2.14 -14.15
CA LEU A 20 4.06 2.59 -14.31
C LEU A 20 4.86 1.50 -15.01
N ILE A 21 5.69 1.92 -15.97
CA ILE A 21 6.66 1.07 -16.64
C ILE A 21 8.05 1.57 -16.25
N GLY A 22 8.84 0.70 -15.65
CA GLY A 22 10.21 0.99 -15.21
C GLY A 22 11.23 0.10 -15.90
N GLU A 23 12.39 0.67 -16.17
CA GLU A 23 13.58 -0.06 -16.60
C GLU A 23 14.49 -0.28 -15.39
N ALA A 24 14.56 -1.53 -14.93
CA ALA A 24 15.34 -1.92 -13.77
C ALA A 24 16.74 -2.37 -14.20
N SER A 25 17.76 -1.87 -13.51
CA SER A 25 19.14 -2.30 -13.66
C SER A 25 19.52 -3.33 -12.59
N ARG A 26 20.61 -4.07 -12.83
CA ARG A 26 21.19 -5.02 -11.86
C ARG A 26 21.58 -4.41 -10.51
N ALA A 27 21.73 -3.09 -10.41
CA ALA A 27 22.01 -2.40 -9.16
C ALA A 27 20.75 -2.12 -8.32
N ALA A 28 19.62 -2.76 -8.65
CA ALA A 28 18.30 -2.51 -8.06
C ALA A 28 17.83 -1.05 -8.17
N GLN A 29 18.40 -0.29 -9.11
CA GLN A 29 17.91 1.03 -9.48
C GLN A 29 16.89 0.87 -10.61
N VAL A 30 15.79 1.59 -10.53
CA VAL A 30 14.75 1.60 -11.56
C VAL A 30 14.46 3.02 -12.04
N ASP A 31 14.47 3.19 -13.34
CA ASP A 31 14.08 4.43 -14.00
C ASP A 31 12.66 4.29 -14.55
N VAL A 32 11.77 5.21 -14.20
CA VAL A 32 10.41 5.23 -14.75
C VAL A 32 10.47 5.80 -16.17
N ILE A 33 10.06 4.99 -17.14
CA ILE A 33 10.08 5.30 -18.57
C ILE A 33 8.67 5.43 -19.18
N GLY A 34 7.64 4.95 -18.48
CA GLY A 34 6.24 5.08 -18.91
C GLY A 34 5.32 5.33 -17.72
N ILE A 35 4.36 6.23 -17.92
CA ILE A 35 3.36 6.61 -16.93
C ILE A 35 2.02 6.65 -17.65
N GLY A 36 1.05 5.91 -17.11
CA GLY A 36 -0.31 5.92 -17.59
C GLY A 36 -1.28 6.02 -16.45
N GLN A 37 -2.36 6.77 -16.66
CA GLN A 37 -3.42 6.92 -15.67
C GLN A 37 -4.78 7.01 -16.35
N ALA A 38 -5.80 6.49 -15.68
CA ALA A 38 -7.18 6.61 -16.10
C ALA A 38 -8.10 6.81 -14.90
N PRO A 39 -9.20 7.56 -15.01
CA PRO A 39 -10.27 7.59 -14.00
C PRO A 39 -10.79 6.17 -13.74
N SER A 40 -11.23 5.90 -12.50
CA SER A 40 -11.76 4.60 -12.08
C SER A 40 -13.17 4.75 -11.51
N ASP A 41 -14.14 4.07 -12.15
CA ASP A 41 -15.56 4.07 -11.76
C ASP A 41 -16.12 2.65 -11.53
N GLY A 42 -15.25 1.63 -11.59
CA GLY A 42 -15.64 0.23 -11.44
C GLY A 42 -15.43 -0.35 -10.03
N LEU A 43 -14.79 0.41 -9.14
CA LEU A 43 -14.49 0.00 -7.77
C LEU A 43 -15.26 0.83 -6.75
N ARG A 44 -15.56 0.20 -5.61
CA ARG A 44 -16.10 0.88 -4.43
C ARG A 44 -15.50 0.28 -3.17
N LYS A 45 -14.93 1.13 -2.29
CA LYS A 45 -14.25 0.68 -1.05
C LYS A 45 -13.19 -0.43 -1.28
N GLY A 46 -12.50 -0.38 -2.42
CA GLY A 46 -11.50 -1.38 -2.82
C GLY A 46 -12.08 -2.73 -3.27
N VAL A 47 -13.36 -2.79 -3.63
CA VAL A 47 -14.00 -3.98 -4.20
C VAL A 47 -14.54 -3.65 -5.58
N VAL A 48 -14.30 -4.54 -6.55
CA VAL A 48 -14.84 -4.40 -7.91
C VAL A 48 -16.35 -4.60 -7.88
N ILE A 49 -17.10 -3.56 -8.29
CA ILE A 49 -18.56 -3.57 -8.42
C ILE A 49 -19.02 -3.64 -9.88
N ASP A 50 -18.15 -3.25 -10.82
CA ASP A 50 -18.39 -3.33 -12.26
C ASP A 50 -17.11 -3.78 -12.95
N ILE A 51 -17.13 -5.02 -13.45
CA ILE A 51 -15.95 -5.66 -14.07
C ILE A 51 -15.57 -4.93 -15.37
N ASP A 52 -16.53 -4.57 -16.21
CA ASP A 52 -16.24 -4.05 -17.55
C ASP A 52 -15.70 -2.61 -17.47
N ARG A 53 -16.24 -1.77 -16.58
CA ARG A 53 -15.67 -0.44 -16.29
C ARG A 53 -14.27 -0.53 -15.71
N THR A 54 -14.02 -1.51 -14.84
CA THR A 54 -12.70 -1.72 -14.26
C THR A 54 -11.69 -2.14 -15.33
N VAL A 55 -12.05 -3.09 -16.20
CA VAL A 55 -11.22 -3.52 -17.34
C VAL A 55 -10.90 -2.34 -18.25
N GLN A 56 -11.90 -1.51 -18.57
CA GLN A 56 -11.69 -0.32 -19.40
C GLN A 56 -10.71 0.67 -18.77
N SER A 57 -10.85 0.94 -17.47
CA SER A 57 -9.98 1.87 -16.73
C SER A 57 -8.53 1.35 -16.72
N ILE A 58 -8.35 0.04 -16.50
CA ILE A 58 -7.02 -0.60 -16.53
C ILE A 58 -6.42 -0.50 -17.93
N ALA A 59 -7.16 -0.89 -18.97
CA ALA A 59 -6.69 -0.85 -20.36
C ALA A 59 -6.28 0.57 -20.80
N GLN A 60 -7.06 1.59 -20.43
CA GLN A 60 -6.72 2.99 -20.73
C GLN A 60 -5.42 3.44 -20.04
N SER A 61 -5.20 3.03 -18.79
CA SER A 61 -3.96 3.34 -18.07
C SER A 61 -2.77 2.63 -18.70
N ILE A 62 -2.92 1.37 -19.13
CA ILE A 62 -1.87 0.61 -19.83
C ILE A 62 -1.52 1.29 -21.14
N GLU A 63 -2.51 1.57 -21.99
CA GLU A 63 -2.30 2.20 -23.30
C GLU A 63 -1.58 3.55 -23.16
N ALA A 64 -1.90 4.33 -22.12
CA ALA A 64 -1.19 5.57 -21.83
C ALA A 64 0.28 5.36 -21.44
N ALA A 65 0.57 4.35 -20.62
CA ALA A 65 1.94 4.03 -20.22
C ALA A 65 2.76 3.50 -21.41
N GLU A 66 2.19 2.60 -22.22
CA GLU A 66 2.82 2.03 -23.42
C GLU A 66 3.14 3.10 -24.46
N ARG A 67 2.22 4.05 -24.69
CA ARG A 67 2.46 5.17 -25.61
C ARG A 67 3.64 6.03 -25.17
N LEU A 68 3.84 6.21 -23.86
CA LEU A 68 4.91 7.05 -23.34
C LEU A 68 6.27 6.33 -23.35
N SER A 69 6.30 5.03 -23.02
CA SER A 69 7.52 4.22 -22.96
C SER A 69 7.94 3.63 -24.31
N GLY A 70 7.00 3.45 -25.24
CA GLY A 70 7.20 2.68 -26.47
C GLY A 70 7.29 1.16 -26.24
N MET A 71 7.00 0.67 -25.03
CA MET A 71 7.07 -0.74 -24.65
C MET A 71 5.68 -1.34 -24.46
N GLN A 72 5.53 -2.62 -24.79
CA GLN A 72 4.30 -3.37 -24.54
C GLN A 72 4.29 -3.97 -23.13
N VAL A 73 3.15 -3.88 -22.46
CA VAL A 73 2.91 -4.46 -21.14
C VAL A 73 2.40 -5.89 -21.31
N ASN A 74 3.23 -6.87 -20.94
CA ASN A 74 2.86 -8.29 -20.98
C ASN A 74 2.42 -8.80 -19.61
N SER A 75 3.13 -8.39 -18.55
CA SER A 75 2.88 -8.82 -17.18
C SER A 75 3.13 -7.68 -16.20
N ALA A 76 2.49 -7.71 -15.03
CA ALA A 76 2.61 -6.65 -14.03
C ALA A 76 2.52 -7.15 -12.57
N PHE A 77 3.14 -6.38 -11.68
CA PHE A 77 2.85 -6.37 -10.25
C PHE A 77 1.56 -5.58 -10.01
N VAL A 78 0.59 -6.18 -9.33
CA VAL A 78 -0.74 -5.62 -9.17
C VAL A 78 -0.98 -5.26 -7.71
N GLY A 79 -1.31 -3.99 -7.46
CA GLY A 79 -1.69 -3.52 -6.14
C GLY A 79 -3.04 -4.07 -5.71
N VAL A 80 -3.08 -4.61 -4.50
CA VAL A 80 -4.28 -5.13 -3.86
C VAL A 80 -4.51 -4.38 -2.55
N SER A 81 -5.66 -3.75 -2.43
CA SER A 81 -6.15 -3.16 -1.19
C SER A 81 -7.67 -3.22 -1.11
N GLY A 82 -8.23 -2.82 0.03
CA GLY A 82 -9.68 -2.72 0.22
C GLY A 82 -10.16 -3.35 1.52
N SER A 83 -11.41 -3.05 1.87
CA SER A 83 -12.00 -3.47 3.16
C SER A 83 -12.16 -5.00 3.33
N HIS A 84 -11.77 -5.78 2.34
CA HIS A 84 -11.79 -7.25 2.36
C HIS A 84 -10.45 -7.84 2.85
N ILE A 85 -9.40 -7.02 2.99
CA ILE A 85 -8.10 -7.40 3.52
C ILE A 85 -8.16 -7.48 5.05
N ALA A 86 -7.50 -8.49 5.61
CA ALA A 86 -7.28 -8.65 7.04
C ALA A 86 -5.90 -9.26 7.27
N SER A 87 -5.30 -8.95 8.41
CA SER A 87 -4.02 -9.50 8.80
C SER A 87 -4.05 -10.09 10.21
N GLN A 88 -3.12 -11.01 10.48
CA GLN A 88 -2.93 -11.61 11.79
C GLN A 88 -1.47 -12.05 11.95
N ASN A 89 -0.98 -12.04 13.18
CA ASN A 89 0.33 -12.59 13.50
C ASN A 89 0.20 -14.08 13.86
N SER A 90 1.19 -14.88 13.48
CA SER A 90 1.27 -16.30 13.77
C SER A 90 2.69 -16.70 14.18
N ARG A 91 2.82 -17.78 14.94
CA ARG A 91 4.11 -18.35 15.31
C ARG A 91 4.20 -19.79 14.81
N GLY A 92 5.30 -20.10 14.14
CA GLY A 92 5.67 -21.45 13.71
C GLY A 92 6.87 -21.92 14.49
N MET A 93 6.94 -23.22 14.78
CA MET A 93 8.04 -23.82 15.52
C MET A 93 8.39 -25.18 14.94
N ILE A 94 9.69 -25.43 14.77
CA ILE A 94 10.22 -26.71 14.32
C ILE A 94 11.42 -27.15 15.17
N ALA A 95 11.70 -28.45 15.13
CA ALA A 95 12.97 -28.99 15.58
C ALA A 95 13.98 -28.94 14.42
N VAL A 96 15.18 -28.43 14.71
CA VAL A 96 16.31 -28.40 13.76
C VAL A 96 16.95 -29.79 13.76
N SER A 97 17.07 -30.39 12.58
CA SER A 97 17.47 -31.79 12.43
C SER A 97 18.84 -31.90 11.78
N GLY A 98 19.79 -32.63 12.37
CA GLY A 98 21.10 -32.89 11.75
C GLY A 98 22.22 -33.18 12.75
N ARG A 99 23.35 -33.72 12.28
CA ARG A 99 24.50 -34.09 13.15
C ARG A 99 25.20 -32.90 13.82
N ARG A 100 25.07 -31.69 13.25
CA ARG A 100 25.67 -30.44 13.78
C ARG A 100 24.64 -29.45 14.34
N ALA A 101 23.34 -29.71 14.14
CA ALA A 101 22.24 -28.84 14.57
C ALA A 101 22.33 -27.38 14.05
N ASP A 102 23.02 -27.13 12.93
CA ASP A 102 23.08 -25.81 12.31
C ASP A 102 21.80 -25.56 11.50
N ILE A 103 21.19 -24.40 11.70
CA ILE A 103 19.96 -23.99 11.02
C ILE A 103 20.25 -23.79 9.54
N SER A 104 19.53 -24.53 8.70
CA SER A 104 19.59 -24.41 7.25
C SER A 104 18.46 -23.54 6.70
N ARG A 105 18.57 -23.15 5.42
CA ARG A 105 17.48 -22.48 4.70
C ARG A 105 16.22 -23.37 4.59
N ASP A 106 16.37 -24.69 4.55
CA ASP A 106 15.22 -25.60 4.57
C ASP A 106 14.48 -25.53 5.92
N ASP A 107 15.22 -25.41 7.01
CA ASP A 107 14.64 -25.23 8.35
C ASP A 107 13.85 -23.90 8.43
N THR A 108 14.36 -22.80 7.87
CA THR A 108 13.62 -21.52 7.86
C THR A 108 12.32 -21.62 7.05
N VAL A 109 12.35 -22.29 5.89
CA VAL A 109 11.16 -22.54 5.05
C VAL A 109 10.13 -23.37 5.82
N ARG A 110 10.57 -24.45 6.48
CA ARG A 110 9.71 -25.31 7.28
C ARG A 110 9.10 -24.59 8.48
N ALA A 111 9.86 -23.72 9.15
CA ALA A 111 9.35 -22.89 10.24
C ALA A 111 8.23 -21.96 9.77
N ILE A 112 8.39 -21.35 8.60
CA ILE A 112 7.39 -20.43 8.02
C ILE A 112 6.14 -21.16 7.56
N GLU A 113 6.29 -22.35 6.95
CA GLU A 113 5.14 -23.20 6.62
C GLU A 113 4.40 -23.67 7.89
N ALA A 114 5.12 -23.94 8.98
CA ALA A 114 4.48 -24.22 10.28
C ALA A 114 3.71 -23.00 10.81
N ALA A 115 4.25 -21.79 10.66
CA ALA A 115 3.56 -20.55 11.05
C ALA A 115 2.32 -20.28 10.19
N ARG A 116 2.34 -20.73 8.93
CA ARG A 116 1.22 -20.61 7.98
C ARG A 116 0.04 -21.52 8.30
N ALA A 117 0.23 -22.56 9.13
CA ALA A 117 -0.79 -23.54 9.49
C ALA A 117 -1.87 -23.01 10.47
N VAL A 118 -2.33 -21.78 10.25
CA VAL A 118 -3.45 -21.16 10.97
C VAL A 118 -4.78 -21.49 10.30
N SER A 119 -5.85 -21.53 11.08
CA SER A 119 -7.20 -21.76 10.54
C SER A 119 -7.66 -20.52 9.77
N ILE A 120 -7.65 -20.62 8.44
CA ILE A 120 -8.16 -19.57 7.55
C ILE A 120 -9.51 -20.05 6.99
N PRO A 121 -10.57 -19.24 7.08
CA PRO A 121 -11.85 -19.54 6.46
C PRO A 121 -11.68 -19.85 4.98
N ASN A 122 -12.43 -20.80 4.45
CA ASN A 122 -12.42 -21.16 3.02
C ASN A 122 -12.88 -20.02 2.08
N THR A 123 -13.42 -18.93 2.63
CA THR A 123 -13.79 -17.70 1.91
C THR A 123 -12.63 -16.69 1.79
N ARG A 124 -11.45 -17.02 2.32
CA ARG A 124 -10.26 -16.19 2.31
C ARG A 124 -9.06 -16.95 1.78
N GLU A 125 -8.15 -16.23 1.16
CA GLU A 125 -6.86 -16.74 0.71
C GLU A 125 -5.71 -15.90 1.27
N ILE A 126 -4.56 -16.54 1.45
CA ILE A 126 -3.33 -15.87 1.89
C ILE A 126 -2.78 -15.08 0.72
N LEU A 127 -2.56 -13.79 0.95
CA LEU A 127 -1.90 -12.91 0.02
C LEU A 127 -0.40 -12.86 0.31
N HIS A 128 -0.02 -12.62 1.58
CA HIS A 128 1.37 -12.55 2.03
C HIS A 128 1.59 -13.30 3.33
N VAL A 129 2.80 -13.85 3.49
CA VAL A 129 3.32 -14.37 4.76
C VAL A 129 4.67 -13.68 4.96
N ILE A 130 4.83 -12.88 5.99
CA ILE A 130 6.00 -12.01 6.15
C ILE A 130 6.70 -12.37 7.46
N PRO A 131 7.91 -12.93 7.43
CA PRO A 131 8.71 -13.19 8.61
C PRO A 131 9.06 -11.87 9.30
N ARG A 132 8.76 -11.79 10.59
CA ARG A 132 9.08 -10.62 11.42
C ARG A 132 10.38 -10.80 12.19
N GLY A 133 10.67 -12.04 12.56
CA GLY A 133 11.87 -12.40 13.29
C GLY A 133 11.83 -13.86 13.72
N TYR A 134 12.96 -14.33 14.22
CA TYR A 134 13.17 -15.69 14.67
C TYR A 134 13.50 -15.72 16.16
N VAL A 135 13.15 -16.85 16.77
CA VAL A 135 13.57 -17.20 18.13
C VAL A 135 14.37 -18.48 18.04
N VAL A 136 15.61 -18.43 18.50
CA VAL A 136 16.56 -19.55 18.42
C VAL A 136 16.84 -20.05 19.83
N ASP A 137 16.38 -21.27 20.15
CA ASP A 137 16.49 -21.86 21.50
C ASP A 137 16.02 -20.95 22.66
N GLY A 138 14.99 -20.13 22.40
CA GLY A 138 14.42 -19.18 23.36
C GLY A 138 15.06 -17.78 23.34
N GLN A 139 16.11 -17.56 22.54
CA GLN A 139 16.68 -16.24 22.30
C GLN A 139 15.86 -15.50 21.22
N GLU A 140 15.16 -14.44 21.62
CA GLU A 140 14.39 -13.56 20.72
C GLU A 140 15.28 -12.57 19.97
N GLY A 141 14.72 -11.91 18.95
CA GLY A 141 15.39 -10.82 18.21
C GLY A 141 16.36 -11.27 17.12
N VAL A 142 16.33 -12.54 16.72
CA VAL A 142 17.18 -13.06 15.64
C VAL A 142 16.57 -12.69 14.28
N ARG A 143 17.31 -11.95 13.45
CA ARG A 143 16.87 -11.59 12.09
C ARG A 143 17.19 -12.65 11.05
N ASP A 144 18.43 -13.12 11.04
CA ASP A 144 18.88 -14.21 10.16
C ASP A 144 19.40 -15.36 11.02
N PRO A 145 18.66 -16.47 11.10
CA PRO A 145 19.04 -17.62 11.92
C PRO A 145 19.96 -18.59 11.17
N ILE A 146 20.21 -18.39 9.86
CA ILE A 146 20.95 -19.36 9.04
C ILE A 146 22.39 -19.49 9.53
N GLY A 147 22.82 -20.74 9.77
CA GLY A 147 24.16 -21.06 10.27
C GLY A 147 24.31 -20.98 11.78
N MET A 148 23.29 -20.54 12.53
CA MET A 148 23.27 -20.68 13.99
C MET A 148 23.01 -22.13 14.39
N SER A 149 23.71 -22.62 15.42
CA SER A 149 23.42 -23.94 15.99
C SER A 149 22.23 -23.84 16.96
N ALA A 150 21.21 -24.67 16.77
CA ALA A 150 20.03 -24.67 17.60
C ALA A 150 19.33 -26.03 17.63
N VAL A 151 18.60 -26.32 18.70
CA VAL A 151 17.69 -27.47 18.75
C VAL A 151 16.31 -27.09 18.22
N ARG A 152 15.90 -25.85 18.47
CA ARG A 152 14.55 -25.33 18.20
C ARG A 152 14.62 -23.98 17.51
N LEU A 153 13.89 -23.89 16.40
CA LEU A 153 13.72 -22.67 15.64
C LEU A 153 12.24 -22.29 15.66
N GLU A 154 11.95 -21.09 16.14
CA GLU A 154 10.63 -20.47 16.01
C GLU A 154 10.71 -19.27 15.07
N VAL A 155 9.60 -18.97 14.40
CA VAL A 155 9.45 -17.79 13.55
C VAL A 155 8.15 -17.09 13.89
N GLU A 156 8.20 -15.78 14.02
CA GLU A 156 7.01 -14.94 14.03
C GLU A 156 6.71 -14.48 12.59
N THR A 157 5.48 -14.67 12.14
CA THR A 157 5.05 -14.22 10.81
C THR A 157 3.84 -13.30 10.90
N HIS A 158 3.78 -12.33 10.00
CA HIS A 158 2.60 -11.55 9.71
C HIS A 158 1.91 -12.16 8.49
N ILE A 159 0.68 -12.65 8.66
CA ILE A 159 -0.09 -13.27 7.59
C ILE A 159 -1.16 -12.28 7.14
N VAL A 160 -1.16 -11.98 5.85
CA VAL A 160 -2.16 -11.13 5.19
C VAL A 160 -3.08 -12.02 4.39
N THR A 161 -4.38 -11.81 4.53
CA THR A 161 -5.41 -12.53 3.78
C THR A 161 -6.36 -11.55 3.10
N GLY A 162 -6.99 -11.98 2.01
CA GLY A 162 -8.10 -11.27 1.38
C GLY A 162 -9.29 -12.20 1.13
N ALA A 163 -10.48 -11.62 0.94
CA ALA A 163 -11.63 -12.39 0.50
C ALA A 163 -11.40 -12.94 -0.91
N THR A 164 -11.51 -14.26 -1.08
CA THR A 164 -11.19 -14.96 -2.33
C THR A 164 -11.93 -14.38 -3.53
N THR A 165 -13.23 -14.12 -3.42
CA THR A 165 -14.01 -13.55 -4.52
C THR A 165 -13.56 -12.13 -4.90
N SER A 166 -13.21 -11.31 -3.92
CA SER A 166 -12.74 -9.94 -4.18
C SER A 166 -11.41 -9.94 -4.93
N LEU A 167 -10.46 -10.78 -4.50
CA LEU A 167 -9.18 -10.95 -5.16
C LEU A 167 -9.35 -11.50 -6.58
N GLN A 168 -10.09 -12.60 -6.74
CA GLN A 168 -10.34 -13.19 -8.06
C GLN A 168 -10.99 -12.21 -9.04
N ASN A 169 -11.93 -11.38 -8.60
CA ASN A 169 -12.56 -10.38 -9.46
C ASN A 169 -11.57 -9.31 -9.92
N LEU A 170 -10.70 -8.83 -9.01
CA LEU A 170 -9.66 -7.85 -9.35
C LEU A 170 -8.65 -8.43 -10.35
N LEU A 171 -8.11 -9.62 -10.06
CA LEU A 171 -7.14 -10.29 -10.92
C LEU A 171 -7.73 -10.62 -12.29
N LYS A 172 -9.00 -11.04 -12.32
CA LYS A 172 -9.74 -11.26 -13.57
C LYS A 172 -9.86 -9.98 -14.41
N CYS A 173 -10.03 -8.81 -13.78
CA CYS A 173 -10.05 -7.54 -14.52
C CYS A 173 -8.70 -7.25 -15.19
N VAL A 174 -7.58 -7.50 -14.50
CA VAL A 174 -6.23 -7.32 -15.07
C VAL A 174 -6.00 -8.25 -16.24
N GLN A 175 -6.31 -9.55 -16.08
CA GLN A 175 -6.17 -10.54 -17.15
C GLN A 175 -7.05 -10.22 -18.37
N ARG A 176 -8.29 -9.76 -18.13
CA ARG A 176 -9.19 -9.32 -19.23
C ARG A 176 -8.71 -8.05 -19.94
N ALA A 177 -7.85 -7.25 -19.31
CA ALA A 177 -7.17 -6.13 -19.94
C ALA A 177 -5.94 -6.56 -20.75
N GLY A 178 -5.63 -7.86 -20.82
CA GLY A 178 -4.55 -8.42 -21.63
C GLY A 178 -3.20 -8.52 -20.92
N VAL A 179 -3.18 -8.43 -19.58
CA VAL A 179 -1.94 -8.42 -18.78
C VAL A 179 -1.90 -9.63 -17.86
N GLU A 180 -0.78 -10.36 -17.89
CA GLU A 180 -0.48 -11.43 -16.95
C GLU A 180 -0.06 -10.87 -15.58
N ILE A 181 -0.27 -11.64 -14.53
CA ILE A 181 -0.01 -11.17 -13.16
C ILE A 181 1.25 -11.83 -12.64
N GLU A 182 2.31 -11.02 -12.48
CA GLU A 182 3.56 -11.47 -11.83
C GLU A 182 3.33 -11.74 -10.35
N GLU A 183 2.60 -10.83 -9.70
CA GLU A 183 2.29 -10.93 -8.28
C GLU A 183 1.15 -9.98 -7.89
N PRO A 184 0.18 -10.45 -7.08
CA PRO A 184 -0.68 -9.57 -6.31
C PRO A 184 0.04 -9.11 -5.03
N VAL A 185 0.27 -7.82 -4.89
CA VAL A 185 1.03 -7.22 -3.78
C VAL A 185 0.10 -6.41 -2.89
N LEU A 186 0.20 -6.54 -1.57
CA LEU A 186 -0.57 -5.71 -0.65
C LEU A 186 -0.11 -4.25 -0.81
N ALA A 187 -1.03 -3.34 -1.14
CA ALA A 187 -0.70 -1.95 -1.45
C ALA A 187 0.04 -1.26 -0.30
N GLN A 188 -0.31 -1.57 0.96
CA GLN A 188 0.37 -1.05 2.15
C GLN A 188 1.87 -1.37 2.17
N LEU A 189 2.26 -2.59 1.77
CA LEU A 189 3.65 -3.02 1.72
C LEU A 189 4.38 -2.34 0.57
N ALA A 190 3.74 -2.32 -0.61
CA ALA A 190 4.26 -1.60 -1.76
C ALA A 190 4.48 -0.12 -1.43
N THR A 191 3.47 0.60 -0.95
CA THR A 191 3.56 2.01 -0.56
C THR A 191 4.68 2.26 0.44
N ALA A 192 4.92 1.34 1.39
CA ALA A 192 6.02 1.44 2.35
C ALA A 192 7.40 1.43 1.68
N GLU A 193 7.58 0.73 0.55
CA GLU A 193 8.84 0.71 -0.22
C GLU A 193 9.19 2.07 -0.79
N ALA A 194 8.19 2.87 -1.17
CA ALA A 194 8.43 4.18 -1.78
C ALA A 194 8.47 5.34 -0.76
N THR A 195 7.94 5.14 0.45
CA THR A 195 7.65 6.25 1.39
C THR A 195 8.32 6.13 2.76
N LEU A 196 8.69 4.92 3.20
CA LEU A 196 9.34 4.72 4.48
C LEU A 196 10.84 4.50 4.31
N THR A 197 11.61 5.08 5.22
CA THR A 197 13.02 4.74 5.39
C THR A 197 13.18 3.49 6.26
N ASP A 198 14.34 2.83 6.22
CA ASP A 198 14.63 1.72 7.13
C ASP A 198 14.59 2.16 8.60
N GLU A 199 15.02 3.40 8.89
CA GLU A 199 14.94 4.00 10.23
C GLU A 199 13.50 4.16 10.70
N ASP A 200 12.58 4.56 9.81
CA ASP A 200 11.14 4.61 10.14
C ASP A 200 10.60 3.25 10.56
N ARG A 201 10.96 2.20 9.81
CA ARG A 201 10.51 0.83 10.09
C ARG A 201 11.10 0.31 11.40
N GLU A 202 12.35 0.64 11.69
CA GLU A 202 13.08 0.22 12.90
C GLU A 202 12.51 0.86 14.17
N LEU A 203 12.40 2.20 14.18
CA LEU A 203 11.93 2.99 15.31
C LEU A 203 10.41 2.89 15.55
N GLY A 204 9.71 2.36 14.55
CA GLY A 204 8.29 2.12 14.54
C GLY A 204 7.50 3.30 13.99
N VAL A 205 6.63 3.01 13.01
CA VAL A 205 5.90 4.00 12.23
C VAL A 205 4.53 3.49 11.83
N VAL A 206 3.56 4.40 11.76
CA VAL A 206 2.27 4.19 11.11
C VAL A 206 2.34 4.76 9.71
N LEU A 207 2.18 3.92 8.70
CA LEU A 207 1.92 4.35 7.33
C LEU A 207 0.41 4.42 7.13
N ALA A 208 -0.09 5.56 6.67
CA ALA A 208 -1.48 5.74 6.26
C ALA A 208 -1.56 6.35 4.85
N ASP A 209 -1.99 5.54 3.89
CA ASP A 209 -2.25 5.93 2.50
C ASP A 209 -3.72 6.32 2.37
N ILE A 210 -3.99 7.63 2.31
CA ILE A 210 -5.34 8.19 2.25
C ILE A 210 -5.75 8.27 0.77
N GLY A 211 -6.48 7.25 0.33
CA GLY A 211 -6.99 7.13 -1.03
C GLY A 211 -8.34 7.82 -1.25
N GLY A 212 -9.06 7.38 -2.28
CA GLY A 212 -10.39 7.88 -2.64
C GLY A 212 -11.49 7.42 -1.68
N ASP A 213 -11.79 6.13 -1.69
CA ASP A 213 -12.82 5.54 -0.82
C ASP A 213 -12.26 4.90 0.45
N THR A 214 -10.95 4.69 0.51
CA THR A 214 -10.27 3.91 1.55
C THR A 214 -9.04 4.62 2.05
N THR A 215 -8.66 4.31 3.28
CA THR A 215 -7.35 4.61 3.84
C THR A 215 -6.69 3.31 4.24
N ASP A 216 -5.57 3.02 3.60
CA ASP A 216 -4.79 1.81 3.85
C ASP A 216 -3.77 2.09 4.95
N VAL A 217 -3.79 1.28 6.03
CA VAL A 217 -2.97 1.48 7.22
C VAL A 217 -2.05 0.29 7.41
N ALA A 218 -0.76 0.57 7.62
CA ALA A 218 0.20 -0.42 8.10
C ALA A 218 1.01 0.13 9.27
N VAL A 219 1.29 -0.74 10.23
CA VAL A 219 2.12 -0.42 11.40
C VAL A 219 3.38 -1.26 11.30
N PHE A 220 4.53 -0.61 11.30
CA PHE A 220 5.84 -1.25 11.30
C PHE A 220 6.48 -1.07 12.67
N VAL A 221 7.14 -2.11 13.17
CA VAL A 221 7.91 -2.08 14.42
C VAL A 221 9.07 -3.07 14.32
N ASP A 222 10.25 -2.66 14.78
CA ASP A 222 11.50 -3.45 14.74
C ASP A 222 11.86 -3.90 13.32
N GLY A 223 11.60 -3.04 12.34
CA GLY A 223 11.95 -3.26 10.93
C GLY A 223 10.91 -4.05 10.12
N SER A 224 9.85 -4.58 10.75
CA SER A 224 8.87 -5.43 10.06
C SER A 224 7.41 -5.01 10.33
N VAL A 225 6.53 -5.33 9.38
CA VAL A 225 5.09 -5.07 9.52
C VAL A 225 4.51 -5.88 10.67
N LEU A 226 3.75 -5.21 11.53
CA LEU A 226 3.07 -5.79 12.70
C LEU A 226 1.55 -5.88 12.48
N HIS A 227 1.00 -4.90 11.77
CA HIS A 227 -0.43 -4.79 11.49
C HIS A 227 -0.65 -4.19 10.11
N ALA A 228 -1.64 -4.71 9.38
CA ALA A 228 -2.11 -4.14 8.13
C ALA A 228 -3.64 -4.22 8.08
N SER A 229 -4.27 -3.10 7.71
CA SER A 229 -5.74 -2.99 7.63
C SER A 229 -6.16 -1.93 6.60
N THR A 230 -7.44 -1.90 6.28
CA THR A 230 -8.04 -0.89 5.40
C THR A 230 -9.28 -0.30 6.08
N ILE A 231 -9.28 1.02 6.23
CA ILE A 231 -10.42 1.79 6.73
C ILE A 231 -11.27 2.21 5.52
N PRO A 232 -12.60 1.97 5.49
CA PRO A 232 -13.48 2.33 4.37
C PRO A 232 -13.88 3.82 4.38
N VAL A 233 -12.90 4.69 4.61
CA VAL A 233 -13.00 6.15 4.62
C VAL A 233 -11.79 6.71 3.88
N GLY A 234 -12.02 7.61 2.92
CA GLY A 234 -10.98 8.31 2.18
C GLY A 234 -11.42 9.71 1.75
N GLY A 235 -10.70 10.30 0.79
CA GLY A 235 -10.96 11.65 0.30
C GLY A 235 -12.36 11.86 -0.31
N ARG A 236 -13.03 10.81 -0.81
CA ARG A 236 -14.40 10.89 -1.34
C ARG A 236 -15.42 11.09 -0.21
N ASN A 237 -15.13 10.67 1.02
CA ASN A 237 -15.99 10.95 2.17
C ASN A 237 -16.01 12.46 2.49
N VAL A 238 -14.86 13.14 2.38
CA VAL A 238 -14.79 14.61 2.51
C VAL A 238 -15.65 15.27 1.43
N THR A 239 -15.54 14.80 0.19
CA THR A 239 -16.35 15.28 -0.93
C THR A 239 -17.85 15.10 -0.70
N ASN A 240 -18.25 13.94 -0.17
CA ASN A 240 -19.65 13.65 0.13
C ASN A 240 -20.20 14.57 1.22
N ASP A 241 -19.43 14.80 2.30
CA ASP A 241 -19.85 15.68 3.39
C ASP A 241 -20.01 17.13 2.91
N LEU A 242 -19.06 17.62 2.10
CA LEU A 242 -19.16 18.92 1.44
C LEU A 242 -20.41 19.02 0.55
N GLY A 243 -20.67 18.00 -0.28
CA GLY A 243 -21.84 17.96 -1.14
C GLY A 243 -23.16 18.00 -0.35
N LEU A 244 -23.24 17.26 0.75
CA LEU A 244 -24.42 17.20 1.62
C LEU A 244 -24.66 18.54 2.35
N VAL A 245 -23.64 19.09 3.00
CA VAL A 245 -23.77 20.31 3.81
C VAL A 245 -23.95 21.53 2.94
N LEU A 246 -23.16 21.66 1.86
CA LEU A 246 -23.23 22.79 0.94
C LEU A 246 -24.31 22.63 -0.14
N LYS A 247 -25.02 21.49 -0.17
CA LYS A 247 -26.10 21.17 -1.12
C LYS A 247 -25.69 21.36 -2.58
N CYS A 248 -24.49 20.89 -2.94
CA CYS A 248 -23.94 21.02 -4.29
C CYS A 248 -23.70 19.65 -4.94
N SER A 249 -23.44 19.61 -6.25
CA SER A 249 -23.15 18.35 -6.95
C SER A 249 -21.82 17.74 -6.47
N PRO A 250 -21.61 16.41 -6.61
CA PRO A 250 -20.33 15.78 -6.28
C PRO A 250 -19.12 16.44 -6.96
N ASP A 251 -19.24 16.82 -8.23
CA ASP A 251 -18.17 17.48 -8.99
C ASP A 251 -17.85 18.88 -8.44
N THR A 252 -18.89 19.61 -8.00
CA THR A 252 -18.72 20.92 -7.35
C THR A 252 -18.04 20.74 -6.00
N ALA A 253 -18.48 19.77 -5.20
CA ALA A 253 -17.88 19.46 -3.91
C ALA A 253 -16.41 19.04 -4.03
N GLU A 254 -16.06 18.21 -5.03
CA GLU A 254 -14.69 17.78 -5.28
C GLU A 254 -13.82 18.99 -5.67
N SER A 255 -14.35 19.84 -6.56
CA SER A 255 -13.67 21.07 -6.98
C SER A 255 -13.42 22.02 -5.80
N LEU A 256 -14.40 22.17 -4.90
CA LEU A 256 -14.28 22.96 -3.69
C LEU A 256 -13.25 22.37 -2.72
N LYS A 257 -13.26 21.06 -2.51
CA LYS A 257 -12.28 20.34 -1.69
C LYS A 257 -10.86 20.57 -2.19
N ILE A 258 -10.62 20.37 -3.49
CA ILE A 258 -9.29 20.51 -4.10
C ILE A 258 -8.80 21.96 -4.03
N ARG A 259 -9.66 22.94 -4.32
CA ARG A 259 -9.24 24.35 -4.42
C ARG A 259 -9.14 25.07 -3.08
N TYR A 260 -10.05 24.78 -2.15
CA TYR A 260 -10.21 25.57 -0.93
C TYR A 260 -10.13 24.75 0.36
N GLY A 261 -10.17 23.42 0.26
CA GLY A 261 -10.19 22.51 1.40
C GLY A 261 -8.95 22.59 2.28
N THR A 262 -9.18 22.58 3.59
CA THR A 262 -8.13 22.47 4.60
C THR A 262 -8.68 21.83 5.87
N ALA A 263 -7.85 21.04 6.55
CA ALA A 263 -8.13 20.45 7.85
C ALA A 263 -7.73 21.35 9.03
N THR A 264 -7.44 22.64 8.79
CA THR A 264 -7.07 23.61 9.83
C THR A 264 -7.91 24.89 9.68
N PRO A 265 -9.20 24.88 10.08
CA PRO A 265 -10.13 26.00 9.86
C PRO A 265 -9.70 27.30 10.57
N LEU A 266 -8.98 27.19 11.70
CA LEU A 266 -8.47 28.35 12.43
C LEU A 266 -7.38 29.12 11.65
N ALA A 267 -6.75 28.50 10.66
CA ALA A 267 -5.78 29.16 9.78
C ALA A 267 -6.43 29.89 8.59
N VAL A 268 -7.76 29.78 8.43
CA VAL A 268 -8.51 30.42 7.35
C VAL A 268 -9.02 31.79 7.80
N ASP A 269 -8.90 32.79 6.94
CA ASP A 269 -9.49 34.12 7.14
C ASP A 269 -11.01 33.98 7.34
N PRO A 270 -11.58 34.51 8.45
CA PRO A 270 -13.02 34.41 8.71
C PRO A 270 -13.90 35.03 7.62
N ASP A 271 -13.38 36.04 6.93
CA ASP A 271 -14.13 36.85 5.96
C ASP A 271 -13.92 36.37 4.52
N GLU A 272 -13.07 35.35 4.29
CA GLU A 272 -12.87 34.76 2.97
C GLU A 272 -14.13 34.01 2.52
N ILE A 273 -14.72 34.44 1.39
CA ILE A 273 -15.93 33.87 0.82
C ILE A 273 -15.61 33.09 -0.45
N VAL A 274 -16.16 31.88 -0.56
CA VAL A 274 -16.17 31.05 -1.76
C VAL A 274 -17.57 31.01 -2.37
N GLN A 275 -17.63 30.99 -3.71
CA GLN A 275 -18.89 30.89 -4.44
C GLN A 275 -19.24 29.43 -4.67
N VAL A 276 -20.45 29.03 -4.23
CA VAL A 276 -20.94 27.65 -4.33
C VAL A 276 -22.22 27.63 -5.16
N HIS A 277 -22.28 26.78 -6.18
CA HIS A 277 -23.49 26.54 -6.95
C HIS A 277 -24.32 25.45 -6.25
N GLN A 278 -25.41 25.85 -5.60
CA GLN A 278 -26.31 24.91 -4.92
C GLN A 278 -27.27 24.25 -5.93
N ILE A 279 -27.66 23.01 -5.68
CA ILE A 279 -28.59 22.28 -6.55
C ILE A 279 -29.96 22.96 -6.51
N GLY A 280 -30.49 23.31 -7.68
CA GLY A 280 -31.80 23.96 -7.82
C GLY A 280 -31.78 25.48 -7.66
N GLU A 281 -30.60 26.09 -7.55
CA GLU A 281 -30.45 27.55 -7.53
C GLU A 281 -29.81 28.05 -8.83
N ASP A 282 -30.33 29.16 -9.37
CA ASP A 282 -29.85 29.76 -10.63
C ASP A 282 -28.58 30.62 -10.43
N HIS A 283 -28.25 30.97 -9.19
CA HIS A 283 -27.13 31.86 -8.85
C HIS A 283 -26.24 31.24 -7.78
N PRO A 284 -24.90 31.44 -7.85
CA PRO A 284 -23.99 31.00 -6.80
C PRO A 284 -24.29 31.71 -5.49
N ARG A 285 -24.15 30.98 -4.38
CA ARG A 285 -24.24 31.51 -3.03
C ARG A 285 -22.85 31.63 -2.42
N GLY A 286 -22.61 32.76 -1.75
CA GLY A 286 -21.39 32.96 -0.95
C GLY A 286 -21.44 32.15 0.35
N VAL A 287 -20.41 31.33 0.58
CA VAL A 287 -20.19 30.60 1.83
C VAL A 287 -18.79 30.95 2.33
N THR A 288 -18.59 31.08 3.64
CA THR A 288 -17.24 31.34 4.17
C THR A 288 -16.36 30.11 3.97
N ARG A 289 -15.10 30.32 3.57
CA ARG A 289 -14.13 29.23 3.42
C ARG A 289 -13.87 28.53 4.76
N ARG A 290 -13.98 29.25 5.88
CA ARG A 290 -13.89 28.65 7.21
C ARG A 290 -14.96 27.57 7.43
N HIS A 291 -16.21 27.83 7.02
CA HIS A 291 -17.26 26.83 7.15
C HIS A 291 -16.98 25.57 6.31
N LEU A 292 -16.44 25.75 5.09
CA LEU A 292 -15.95 24.64 4.28
C LEU A 292 -14.85 23.85 5.01
N ALA A 293 -13.89 24.55 5.61
CA ALA A 293 -12.79 23.95 6.35
C ALA A 293 -13.24 23.20 7.62
N GLU A 294 -14.27 23.65 8.32
CA GLU A 294 -14.86 22.94 9.47
C GLU A 294 -15.44 21.58 9.08
N ILE A 295 -16.12 21.51 7.91
CA ILE A 295 -16.65 20.24 7.38
C ILE A 295 -15.50 19.27 7.06
N VAL A 296 -14.44 19.80 6.43
CA VAL A 296 -13.25 19.03 6.07
C VAL A 296 -12.53 18.52 7.31
N GLU A 297 -12.27 19.40 8.29
CA GLU A 297 -11.61 19.05 9.56
C GLU A 297 -12.36 17.95 10.28
N SER A 298 -13.68 18.06 10.43
CA SER A 298 -14.50 17.05 11.12
C SER A 298 -14.35 15.65 10.52
N ARG A 299 -14.37 15.55 9.17
CA ARG A 299 -14.15 14.26 8.49
C ARG A 299 -12.73 13.73 8.67
N MET A 300 -11.73 14.62 8.62
CA MET A 300 -10.34 14.22 8.80
C MET A 300 -10.05 13.77 10.24
N GLN A 301 -10.61 14.45 11.24
CA GLN A 301 -10.55 14.03 12.65
C GLN A 301 -11.14 12.64 12.84
N GLU A 302 -12.32 12.37 12.27
CA GLU A 302 -12.92 11.02 12.32
C GLU A 302 -12.01 9.96 11.67
N LEU A 303 -11.38 10.27 10.54
CA LEU A 303 -10.43 9.36 9.90
C LEU A 303 -9.23 9.06 10.83
N PHE A 304 -8.66 10.09 11.47
CA PHE A 304 -7.54 9.89 12.39
C PHE A 304 -7.94 9.15 13.66
N GLU A 305 -9.16 9.32 14.17
CA GLU A 305 -9.69 8.47 15.24
C GLU A 305 -9.76 6.99 14.83
N LEU A 306 -10.17 6.71 13.59
CA LEU A 306 -10.19 5.34 13.08
C LEU A 306 -8.77 4.77 12.94
N ILE A 307 -7.80 5.58 12.50
CA ILE A 307 -6.38 5.19 12.46
C ILE A 307 -5.86 4.89 13.89
N ALA A 308 -6.19 5.72 14.88
CA ALA A 308 -5.81 5.48 16.28
C ALA A 308 -6.31 4.11 16.78
N ARG A 309 -7.55 3.74 16.42
CA ARG A 309 -8.11 2.42 16.78
C ARG A 309 -7.34 1.26 16.12
N GLU A 310 -6.84 1.43 14.90
CA GLU A 310 -6.00 0.41 14.26
C GLU A 310 -4.62 0.31 14.93
N VAL A 311 -4.04 1.43 15.36
CA VAL A 311 -2.80 1.45 16.15
C VAL A 311 -2.97 0.73 17.49
N ASP A 312 -4.09 0.96 18.19
CA ASP A 312 -4.39 0.28 19.44
C ASP A 312 -4.61 -1.22 19.24
N ARG A 313 -5.30 -1.62 18.16
CA ARG A 313 -5.46 -3.04 17.79
C ARG A 313 -4.13 -3.73 17.48
N ALA A 314 -3.18 -2.99 16.89
CA ALA A 314 -1.82 -3.48 16.66
C ALA A 314 -1.04 -3.68 17.96
N GLY A 315 -1.48 -3.10 19.09
CA GLY A 315 -0.75 -3.12 20.36
C GLY A 315 0.56 -2.34 20.31
N ALA A 316 0.63 -1.32 19.45
CA ALA A 316 1.88 -0.62 19.11
C ALA A 316 1.99 0.80 19.70
N THR A 317 0.98 1.31 20.42
CA THR A 317 0.86 2.73 20.82
C THR A 317 2.13 3.33 21.43
N ASN A 318 2.90 2.56 22.22
CA ASN A 318 4.13 3.03 22.88
C ASN A 318 5.44 2.70 22.12
N ARG A 319 5.34 2.26 20.86
CA ARG A 319 6.45 1.73 20.05
C ARG A 319 6.59 2.46 18.71
N LEU A 320 5.98 3.64 18.55
CA LEU A 320 5.89 4.38 17.29
C LEU A 320 6.71 5.66 17.34
N GLN A 321 8.03 5.55 17.50
CA GLN A 321 8.89 6.71 17.72
C GLN A 321 9.02 7.59 16.46
N SER A 322 8.88 7.02 15.26
CA SER A 322 8.87 7.77 14.00
C SER A 322 7.49 8.38 13.66
N GLY A 323 6.49 8.10 14.51
CA GLY A 323 5.14 8.64 14.40
C GLY A 323 4.38 8.14 13.16
N VAL A 324 3.83 9.06 12.39
CA VAL A 324 2.89 8.78 11.29
C VAL A 324 3.40 9.35 9.97
N VAL A 325 3.49 8.49 8.96
CA VAL A 325 3.72 8.85 7.56
C VAL A 325 2.39 8.81 6.83
N LEU A 326 2.00 9.95 6.28
CA LEU A 326 0.78 10.13 5.51
C LEU A 326 1.13 10.18 4.03
N THR A 327 0.37 9.48 3.20
CA THR A 327 0.54 9.51 1.75
C THR A 327 -0.80 9.32 1.03
N GLY A 328 -0.80 9.12 -0.28
CA GLY A 328 -2.03 9.03 -1.07
C GLY A 328 -2.63 10.40 -1.44
N GLY A 329 -3.54 10.41 -2.40
CA GLY A 329 -4.13 11.65 -2.94
C GLY A 329 -4.91 12.46 -1.91
N GLY A 330 -5.53 11.82 -0.91
CA GLY A 330 -6.25 12.48 0.18
C GLY A 330 -5.33 13.21 1.16
N SER A 331 -4.06 12.79 1.29
CA SER A 331 -3.09 13.45 2.17
C SER A 331 -2.65 14.84 1.67
N LEU A 332 -2.91 15.14 0.38
CA LEU A 332 -2.61 16.44 -0.23
C LEU A 332 -3.49 17.57 0.29
N LEU A 333 -4.57 17.26 1.01
CA LEU A 333 -5.41 18.26 1.64
C LEU A 333 -4.59 19.09 2.65
N THR A 334 -4.66 20.42 2.53
CA THR A 334 -3.89 21.34 3.37
C THR A 334 -4.20 21.12 4.85
N GLY A 335 -3.18 21.01 5.70
CA GLY A 335 -3.36 20.83 7.15
C GLY A 335 -3.55 19.38 7.61
N THR A 336 -3.56 18.39 6.70
CA THR A 336 -3.69 16.96 7.04
C THR A 336 -2.68 16.51 8.09
N ALA A 337 -1.40 16.84 7.92
CA ALA A 337 -0.37 16.47 8.90
C ALA A 337 -0.60 17.12 10.27
N GLN A 338 -1.11 18.36 10.31
CA GLN A 338 -1.41 19.02 11.58
C GLN A 338 -2.58 18.35 12.30
N ALA A 339 -3.68 18.10 11.58
CA ALA A 339 -4.83 17.39 12.12
C ALA A 339 -4.46 15.98 12.62
N ALA A 340 -3.59 15.27 11.91
CA ALA A 340 -3.06 13.98 12.36
C ALA A 340 -2.24 14.10 13.65
N ARG A 341 -1.35 15.10 13.75
CA ARG A 341 -0.57 15.35 14.97
C ARG A 341 -1.47 15.61 16.17
N ASP A 342 -2.47 16.46 16.00
CA ASP A 342 -3.37 16.87 17.07
C ASP A 342 -4.25 15.70 17.53
N GLN A 343 -4.75 14.89 16.59
CA GLN A 343 -5.63 13.76 16.91
C GLN A 343 -4.87 12.54 17.45
N LEU A 344 -3.69 12.23 16.91
CA LEU A 344 -2.93 11.01 17.25
C LEU A 344 -1.92 11.23 18.36
N ASN A 345 -1.63 12.49 18.71
CA ASN A 345 -0.58 12.86 19.68
C ASN A 345 0.79 12.25 19.32
N MET A 346 1.11 12.22 18.02
CA MET A 346 2.34 11.70 17.44
C MET A 346 2.88 12.68 16.40
N SER A 347 4.17 12.64 16.08
CA SER A 347 4.68 13.38 14.91
C SER A 347 4.03 12.84 13.65
N ALA A 348 3.58 13.73 12.76
CA ALA A 348 3.01 13.33 11.47
C ALA A 348 3.59 14.18 10.33
N ARG A 349 3.82 13.54 9.19
CA ARG A 349 4.34 14.17 7.97
C ARG A 349 3.71 13.55 6.71
N VAL A 350 3.50 14.37 5.69
CA VAL A 350 3.08 13.91 4.36
C VAL A 350 4.31 13.60 3.53
N VAL A 351 4.34 12.45 2.87
CA VAL A 351 5.50 11.95 2.11
C VAL A 351 5.08 11.58 0.69
N ALA A 352 5.83 12.11 -0.29
CA ALA A 352 5.79 11.71 -1.68
C ALA A 352 6.70 10.48 -1.90
N PRO A 353 6.43 9.63 -2.91
CA PRO A 353 7.30 8.50 -3.21
C PRO A 353 8.71 8.94 -3.60
N SER A 354 9.68 8.08 -3.30
CA SER A 354 11.10 8.23 -3.63
C SER A 354 11.68 6.87 -4.03
N GLY A 355 12.98 6.81 -4.35
CA GLY A 355 13.69 5.56 -4.67
C GLY A 355 13.69 5.15 -6.15
N VAL A 356 13.09 5.96 -7.03
CA VAL A 356 13.06 5.74 -8.48
C VAL A 356 13.68 6.91 -9.23
N GLY A 357 14.24 6.65 -10.41
CA GLY A 357 14.73 7.66 -11.36
C GLY A 357 13.81 7.81 -12.59
N GLY A 358 14.32 8.40 -13.68
CA GLY A 358 13.56 8.66 -14.90
C GLY A 358 12.55 9.81 -14.76
N LEU A 359 11.28 9.57 -15.14
CA LEU A 359 10.17 10.55 -15.17
C LEU A 359 9.65 10.97 -13.77
N THR A 360 10.54 11.23 -12.84
CA THR A 360 10.25 11.48 -11.41
C THR A 360 9.37 12.70 -11.16
N ASP A 361 9.56 13.80 -11.90
CA ASP A 361 8.79 15.04 -11.72
C ASP A 361 7.27 14.85 -11.87
N GLN A 362 6.83 13.85 -12.62
CA GLN A 362 5.41 13.58 -12.85
C GLN A 362 4.76 12.71 -11.76
N ILE A 363 5.58 11.98 -10.99
CA ILE A 363 5.12 11.02 -9.98
C ILE A 363 5.56 11.38 -8.56
N ALA A 364 6.32 12.47 -8.38
CA ALA A 364 6.78 13.00 -7.10
C ALA A 364 5.64 13.65 -6.28
N THR A 365 4.53 12.94 -6.14
CA THR A 365 3.35 13.33 -5.37
C THR A 365 2.78 12.11 -4.65
N PRO A 366 2.30 12.26 -3.40
CA PRO A 366 1.74 11.17 -2.60
C PRO A 366 0.73 10.28 -3.33
N ALA A 367 0.01 10.82 -4.32
CA ALA A 367 -0.97 10.10 -5.11
C ALA A 367 -0.39 8.99 -6.03
N TYR A 368 0.93 8.83 -6.13
CA TYR A 368 1.60 7.75 -6.89
C TYR A 368 2.40 6.80 -5.99
N ALA A 369 2.25 6.91 -4.67
CA ALA A 369 3.06 6.15 -3.73
C ALA A 369 2.89 4.64 -3.87
N ALA A 370 1.65 4.15 -3.96
CA ALA A 370 1.37 2.72 -4.17
C ALA A 370 1.97 2.20 -5.48
N ALA A 371 1.72 2.89 -6.61
CA ALA A 371 2.25 2.49 -7.92
C ALA A 371 3.78 2.49 -7.96
N THR A 372 4.42 3.51 -7.39
CA THR A 372 5.90 3.59 -7.31
C THR A 372 6.44 2.48 -6.41
N GLY A 373 5.77 2.24 -5.29
CA GLY A 373 6.06 1.18 -4.36
C GLY A 373 5.98 -0.22 -4.96
N LEU A 374 5.00 -0.48 -5.83
CA LEU A 374 4.86 -1.74 -6.56
C LEU A 374 6.03 -1.96 -7.51
N LEU A 375 6.50 -0.90 -8.16
CA LEU A 375 7.65 -0.97 -9.04
C LEU A 375 8.92 -1.32 -8.25
N LEU A 376 9.14 -0.64 -7.11
CA LEU A 376 10.25 -0.95 -6.19
C LEU A 376 10.15 -2.36 -5.61
N TRP A 377 8.95 -2.81 -5.25
CA TRP A 377 8.71 -4.20 -4.84
C TRP A 377 9.19 -5.17 -5.90
N GLY A 378 8.82 -4.95 -7.17
CA GLY A 378 9.26 -5.77 -8.29
C GLY A 378 10.78 -5.80 -8.47
N THR A 379 11.47 -4.65 -8.28
CA THR A 379 12.93 -4.58 -8.42
C THR A 379 13.66 -5.43 -7.39
N LYS A 380 13.23 -5.36 -6.12
CA LYS A 380 13.81 -6.16 -5.03
C LYS A 380 13.66 -7.65 -5.33
N HIS A 381 12.47 -8.07 -5.74
CA HIS A 381 12.19 -9.48 -6.03
C HIS A 381 12.89 -10.00 -7.29
N TRP A 382 13.01 -9.18 -8.35
CA TRP A 382 13.75 -9.56 -9.56
C TRP A 382 15.26 -9.74 -9.29
N SER A 383 15.87 -8.80 -8.54
CA SER A 383 17.30 -8.87 -8.21
C SER A 383 17.67 -10.15 -7.42
N LEU A 384 16.74 -10.62 -6.58
CA LEU A 384 16.91 -11.83 -5.77
C LEU A 384 16.78 -13.11 -6.61
N ASP A 385 15.84 -13.17 -7.55
CA ASP A 385 15.70 -14.31 -8.48
C ASP A 385 16.95 -14.47 -9.38
N GLU A 386 17.57 -13.37 -9.84
CA GLU A 386 18.85 -13.43 -10.57
C GLU A 386 20.03 -13.88 -9.69
N ALA A 387 20.11 -13.40 -8.44
CA ALA A 387 21.16 -13.84 -7.51
C ALA A 387 21.06 -15.33 -7.17
N ALA A 388 19.83 -15.85 -7.04
CA ALA A 388 19.58 -17.27 -6.76
C ALA A 388 19.88 -18.17 -7.97
N SER A 389 19.57 -17.72 -9.20
CA SER A 389 19.78 -18.47 -10.45
C SER A 389 21.23 -18.52 -10.93
N ASN A 390 22.04 -17.51 -10.58
CA ASN A 390 23.49 -17.55 -10.83
C ASN A 390 24.26 -18.47 -9.85
N GLY A 391 23.61 -18.92 -8.77
CA GLY A 391 24.08 -20.04 -7.96
C GLY A 391 23.60 -21.37 -8.54
N HIS A 392 24.44 -22.41 -8.54
CA HIS A 392 24.07 -23.78 -8.96
C HIS A 392 22.97 -24.35 -8.04
N LEU A 393 21.71 -24.02 -8.29
CA LEU A 393 20.53 -24.57 -7.61
C LEU A 393 19.50 -25.02 -8.65
N ASP A 394 19.91 -26.00 -9.45
CA ASP A 394 19.05 -26.68 -10.40
C ASP A 394 18.35 -27.85 -9.68
N GLY A 395 17.08 -27.68 -9.31
CA GLY A 395 16.23 -28.81 -8.91
C GLY A 395 15.29 -28.59 -7.72
N LEU A 396 14.36 -27.63 -7.78
CA LEU A 396 13.10 -27.62 -6.98
C LEU A 396 12.10 -26.52 -7.45
N GLY A 397 12.10 -26.24 -8.75
CA GLY A 397 11.60 -24.99 -9.37
C GLY A 397 10.09 -24.79 -9.53
N GLY A 398 9.26 -25.16 -8.55
CA GLY A 398 7.80 -24.88 -8.65
C GLY A 398 7.13 -24.43 -7.37
N ARG A 399 7.37 -25.15 -6.27
CA ARG A 399 6.72 -24.86 -4.96
C ARG A 399 7.48 -23.82 -4.12
N VAL A 400 8.77 -23.66 -4.41
CA VAL A 400 9.70 -22.79 -3.68
C VAL A 400 9.58 -21.33 -4.13
N ARG A 401 9.23 -21.08 -5.39
CA ARG A 401 9.17 -19.73 -5.98
C ARG A 401 8.09 -18.84 -5.35
N GLY A 402 6.97 -19.43 -4.93
CA GLY A 402 5.89 -18.72 -4.21
C GLY A 402 6.19 -18.44 -2.73
N LEU A 403 7.06 -19.23 -2.09
CA LEU A 403 7.50 -19.01 -0.71
C LEU A 403 8.69 -18.04 -0.64
N PHE A 404 9.56 -18.01 -1.65
CA PHE A 404 10.71 -17.11 -1.71
C PHE A 404 10.31 -15.63 -1.73
N LYS A 405 9.16 -15.29 -2.36
CA LYS A 405 8.54 -13.96 -2.30
C LYS A 405 8.06 -13.55 -0.89
N ALA A 406 7.89 -14.52 0.00
CA ALA A 406 7.40 -14.38 1.37
C ALA A 406 8.51 -14.57 2.43
N LEU A 407 9.78 -14.67 2.06
CA LEU A 407 10.82 -15.22 2.95
C LEU A 407 11.89 -14.24 3.42
N LEU A 408 11.94 -12.99 2.95
CA LEU A 408 12.98 -12.04 3.35
C LEU A 408 12.41 -10.61 3.50
N PRO A 409 12.98 -9.80 4.42
CA PRO A 409 12.42 -8.53 4.88
C PRO A 409 12.31 -7.42 3.81
#